data_AF-A0A257YEQ7-F1
#
_entry.id   AF-A0A257YEQ7-F1
#
_cell.length_a   1.000
_cell.length_b   1.000
_cell.length_c   1.000
_cell.angle_alpha   90.00
_cell.angle_beta   90.00
_cell.angle_gamma   90.00
#
_symmetry.space_group_name_H-M   'P 1'
#
loop_
_entity.id
_entity.type
_entity.pdbx_description
1 polymer ?
#
loop_
_entity_poly.entity_id
_entity_poly.type
_entity_poly.pdbx_seq_one_letter_code
_entity_poly.pdbx_strand_id
1 'polypeptide(L)' 'MGELKDKAKGIANEVAGNVKQASSDPKTRAEGRTQERKGEAQNLVGKVKGALGDKI' A
#
# COMPACT_ATOMS: atom_id res chain seq x y z
N MET A 1 16.20 -9.21 8.29
CA MET A 1 15.53 -10.05 7.26
C MET A 1 14.06 -9.67 6.98
N GLY A 2 13.48 -8.64 7.64
CA GLY A 2 12.10 -8.19 7.37
C GLY A 2 11.98 -7.26 6.15
N GLU A 3 12.91 -6.31 6.00
CA GLU A 3 12.82 -5.24 5.00
C GLU A 3 12.71 -5.70 3.55
N LEU A 4 13.39 -6.79 3.15
CA LEU A 4 13.27 -7.33 1.80
C LEU A 4 11.87 -7.91 1.52
N LYS A 5 11.27 -8.58 2.51
CA LYS A 5 9.90 -9.11 2.40
C LYS A 5 8.87 -8.00 2.39
N ASP A 6 9.05 -6.99 3.24
CA ASP A 6 8.15 -5.83 3.32
C ASP A 6 8.20 -5.01 2.02
N LYS A 7 9.39 -4.81 1.45
CA LYS A 7 9.57 -4.12 0.17
C LYS A 7 8.97 -4.91 -0.99
N ALA A 8 9.16 -6.23 -1.04
CA ALA A 8 8.53 -7.08 -2.04
C ALA A 8 7.00 -7.05 -1.96
N LYS A 9 6.45 -7.02 -0.73
CA LYS A 9 4.99 -6.91 -0.50
C LYS A 9 4.45 -5.54 -0.92
N GLY A 10 5.23 -4.47 -0.74
CA GLY A 10 4.92 -3.13 -1.25
C GLY A 10 4.80 -3.12 -2.78
N ILE A 11 5.83 -3.63 -3.48
CA ILE A 11 5.85 -3.71 -4.95
C ILE A 11 4.68 -4.57 -5.47
N ALA A 12 4.42 -5.73 -4.85
CA ALA A 12 3.31 -6.59 -5.26
C ALA A 12 1.94 -5.91 -5.11
N ASN A 13 1.75 -5.12 -4.05
CA ASN A 13 0.51 -4.36 -3.85
C ASN A 13 0.36 -3.22 -4.86
N GLU A 14 1.44 -2.49 -5.18
CA GLU A 14 1.42 -1.44 -6.21
C GLU A 14 1.09 -2.02 -7.59
N VAL A 15 1.72 -3.15 -7.96
CA VAL A 15 1.44 -3.84 -9.22
C VAL A 15 -0.02 -4.29 -9.27
N ALA A 16 -0.52 -4.93 -8.20
CA ALA A 16 -1.91 -5.38 -8.14
C ALA A 16 -2.91 -4.20 -8.21
N GLY A 17 -2.62 -3.08 -7.55
CA GLY A 17 -3.42 -1.86 -7.60
C GLY A 17 -3.47 -1.26 -9.01
N ASN A 18 -2.31 -1.13 -9.66
CA ASN A 18 -2.18 -0.62 -11.02
C ASN A 18 -2.92 -1.50 -12.04
N VAL A 19 -2.79 -2.83 -11.93
CA VAL A 19 -3.51 -3.77 -12.79
C VAL A 19 -5.03 -3.64 -12.62
N LYS A 20 -5.52 -3.51 -11.38
CA LYS A 20 -6.96 -3.29 -11.12
C LYS A 20 -7.46 -1.97 -11.70
N GLN A 21 -6.65 -0.92 -11.65
CA GLN A 21 -6.99 0.39 -12.22
C GLN A 21 -6.96 0.39 -13.75
N ALA A 22 -6.13 -0.44 -14.37
CA ALA A 22 -6.10 -0.65 -15.81
C ALA A 22 -7.29 -1.48 -16.33
N SER A 23 -8.05 -2.14 -15.45
CA SER A 23 -9.23 -2.91 -15.84
C SER A 23 -10.29 -2.03 -16.52
N SER A 24 -10.99 -2.59 -17.50
CA SER A 24 -12.13 -1.94 -18.17
C SER A 24 -13.38 -1.88 -17.28
N ASP A 25 -13.44 -2.70 -16.23
CA ASP A 25 -14.56 -2.81 -15.33
C ASP A 25 -14.52 -1.72 -14.23
N PRO A 26 -15.56 -0.88 -14.09
CA PRO A 26 -15.59 0.21 -13.10
C PRO A 26 -15.57 -0.31 -11.66
N LYS A 27 -16.14 -1.51 -11.43
CA LYS A 27 -16.01 -2.34 -10.21
C LYS A 27 -14.57 -2.40 -9.72
N THR A 28 -13.78 -3.01 -10.57
CA THR A 28 -12.38 -3.36 -10.38
C THR A 28 -11.49 -2.12 -10.23
N ARG A 29 -11.74 -1.06 -11.02
CA ARG A 29 -10.99 0.21 -10.86
C ARG A 29 -11.23 0.86 -9.51
N ALA A 30 -12.48 0.88 -9.04
CA ALA A 30 -12.83 1.47 -7.76
C ALA A 30 -12.18 0.71 -6.60
N GLU A 31 -12.14 -0.63 -6.68
CA GLU A 31 -11.41 -1.46 -5.72
C GLU A 31 -9.90 -1.17 -5.73
N GLY A 32 -9.29 -1.03 -6.91
CA GLY A 32 -7.87 -0.66 -7.04
C GLY A 32 -7.53 0.64 -6.33
N ARG A 33 -8.30 1.72 -6.59
CA ARG A 33 -8.12 3.02 -5.92
C ARG A 33 -8.35 2.94 -4.41
N THR A 34 -9.33 2.15 -3.97
CA THR A 34 -9.61 1.96 -2.54
C THR A 34 -8.45 1.24 -1.85
N GLN A 35 -7.88 0.23 -2.51
CA GLN A 35 -6.74 -0.54 -2.02
C GLN A 35 -5.50 0.35 -1.90
N GLU A 36 -5.22 1.21 -2.88
CA GLU A 36 -4.11 2.18 -2.81
C GLU A 36 -4.27 3.14 -1.64
N ARG A 37 -5.43 3.79 -1.49
CA ARG A 37 -5.70 4.72 -0.37
C ARG A 37 -5.53 4.05 0.98
N LYS A 38 -5.98 2.80 1.11
CA LYS A 38 -5.81 2.01 2.34
C LYS A 38 -4.34 1.69 2.60
N GLY A 39 -3.56 1.38 1.57
CA GLY A 39 -2.11 1.15 1.67
C GLY A 39 -1.37 2.42 2.09
N GLU A 40 -1.71 3.55 1.50
CA GLU A 40 -1.12 4.86 1.80
C GLU A 40 -1.42 5.30 3.24
N ALA A 41 -2.66 5.13 3.70
CA ALA A 41 -3.04 5.40 5.09
C ALA A 41 -2.27 4.52 6.09
N GLN A 42 -2.11 3.22 5.81
CA GLN A 42 -1.31 2.32 6.65
C GLN A 42 0.16 2.72 6.68
N ASN A 43 0.74 3.09 5.53
CA ASN A 43 2.11 3.59 5.45
C ASN A 43 2.28 4.89 6.26
N LEU A 44 1.31 5.81 6.19
CA LEU A 44 1.33 7.04 6.98
C LEU A 44 1.29 6.74 8.48
N VAL A 45 0.36 5.88 8.92
CA VAL A 45 0.26 5.46 10.34
C VAL A 45 1.55 4.77 10.79
N GLY A 46 2.13 3.90 9.96
CA GLY A 46 3.40 3.25 10.23
C GLY A 46 4.56 4.24 10.39
N LYS A 47 4.65 5.23 9.49
CA LYS A 47 5.65 6.32 9.57
C LYS A 47 5.48 7.16 10.83
N VAL A 48 4.25 7.55 11.18
CA VAL A 48 3.97 8.32 12.41
C VAL A 48 4.35 7.50 13.64
N LYS A 49 3.96 6.22 13.69
CA LYS A 49 4.30 5.32 14.80
C LYS A 49 5.80 5.09 14.91
N GLY A 50 6.51 4.91 13.80
CA GLY A 50 7.97 4.79 13.77
C GLY A 50 8.64 6.06 14.29
N ALA A 51 8.25 7.23 13.78
CA ALA A 51 8.81 8.51 14.22
C ALA A 51 8.53 8.86 15.70
N LEU A 52 7.45 8.37 16.27
CA LEU A 52 7.14 8.51 17.70
C LEU A 52 7.85 7.44 18.56
N GLY A 53 7.94 6.20 18.06
CA GLY A 53 8.63 5.10 18.73
C GLY A 53 10.15 5.27 18.76
N ASP A 54 10.73 5.88 17.72
CA ASP A 54 12.16 6.19 17.63
C ASP A 54 12.59 7.36 18.54
N LYS A 55 11.63 8.07 19.17
CA LYS A 55 11.88 9.21 20.07
C LYS A 55 11.84 8.84 21.56
N ILE A 56 11.71 7.56 21.90
CA ILE A 56 11.82 7.02 23.28
C ILE A 56 13.08 6.18 23.36
#